data_AF-A0A4Z2FS83-F1
#
_entry.id   AF-A0A4Z2FS83-F1
#
_cell.length_a   1.000
_cell.length_b   1.000
_cell.length_c   1.000
_cell.angle_alpha   90.00
_cell.angle_beta   90.00
_cell.angle_gamma   90.00
#
_symmetry.space_group_name_H-M   'P 1'
#
loop_
_entity.id
_entity.type
_entity.pdbx_description
1 polymer ?
#
loop_
_entity_poly.entity_id
_entity_poly.type
_entity_poly.pdbx_seq_one_letter_code
_entity_poly.pdbx_strand_id
1 'polypeptide(L)'
;MEPIAAWSEERVCAWLRGLDAPLHQYPVSEWHLSGLDLLQLTCQDLEKLEVHKIGHQELILEAVEKLCSLMYGIGGDSLRGLTEKLRAVSQTLQVGIQSRWRLNGYDGRSATKLPAAVLQLVLSQISGYTDSKNIFNHCRELGDIVHKGTTH
;
A
#
# COMPACT_ATOMS: atom_id res chain seq x y z
N MET A 1 5.86 -4.32 12.07
CA MET A 1 7.08 -3.96 11.32
C MET A 1 7.72 -2.82 12.07
N GLU A 2 9.03 -2.86 12.32
CA GLU A 2 9.74 -1.76 12.97
C GLU A 2 9.80 -0.53 12.05
N PRO A 3 9.69 0.70 12.58
CA PRO A 3 9.71 1.92 11.78
C PRO A 3 11.06 2.09 11.08
N ILE A 4 11.06 2.71 9.90
CA ILE A 4 12.29 2.94 9.10
C ILE A 4 13.32 3.72 9.93
N ALA A 5 12.87 4.71 10.70
CA ALA A 5 13.73 5.52 11.59
C ALA A 5 14.52 4.70 12.63
N ALA A 6 14.10 3.46 12.93
CA ALA A 6 14.80 2.57 13.86
C ALA A 6 15.72 1.55 13.16
N TRP A 7 15.86 1.61 11.83
CA TRP A 7 16.71 0.69 11.10
C TRP A 7 18.19 0.94 11.41
N SER A 8 18.92 -0.14 11.64
CA SER A 8 20.38 -0.12 11.75
C SER A 8 21.05 0.16 10.40
N GLU A 9 22.31 0.58 10.45
CA GLU A 9 23.13 0.81 9.24
C GLU A 9 23.21 -0.45 8.37
N GLU A 10 23.35 -1.64 8.97
CA GLU A 10 23.41 -2.90 8.23
C GLU A 10 22.12 -3.15 7.47
N ARG A 11 20.98 -2.82 8.07
CA ARG A 11 19.68 -2.99 7.43
C ARG A 11 19.47 -2.00 6.28
N VAL A 12 19.84 -0.73 6.48
CA VAL A 12 19.79 0.28 5.42
C VAL A 12 20.69 -0.13 4.26
N CYS A 13 21.91 -0.57 4.55
CA CYS A 13 22.86 -1.04 3.56
C CYS A 13 22.34 -2.27 2.81
N ALA A 14 21.76 -3.26 3.50
CA ALA A 14 21.15 -4.42 2.87
C ALA A 14 19.97 -4.05 1.97
N TRP A 15 19.14 -3.09 2.40
CA TRP A 15 18.01 -2.60 1.61
C TRP A 15 18.47 -1.88 0.34
N LEU A 16 19.44 -0.97 0.44
CA LEU A 16 19.99 -0.23 -0.72
C LEU A 16 20.69 -1.17 -1.72
N ARG A 17 21.37 -2.23 -1.25
CA ARG A 17 21.92 -3.29 -2.13
C ARG A 17 20.85 -4.12 -2.84
N GLY A 18 19.60 -4.06 -2.39
CA GLY A 18 18.47 -4.73 -3.03
C GLY A 18 17.78 -3.90 -4.11
N LEU A 19 18.27 -2.68 -4.40
CA LEU A 19 17.77 -1.83 -5.48
C LEU A 19 18.27 -2.29 -6.86
N ASP A 20 18.04 -1.48 -7.90
CA ASP A 20 18.33 -1.86 -9.28
C ASP A 20 19.83 -2.11 -9.54
N ALA A 21 20.12 -3.02 -10.46
CA ALA A 21 21.49 -3.42 -10.84
C ALA A 21 22.47 -2.26 -11.16
N PRO A 22 22.05 -1.13 -11.78
CA PRO A 22 22.93 0.02 -12.00
C PRO A 22 23.47 0.68 -10.72
N LEU A 23 22.84 0.44 -9.56
CA LEU A 23 23.23 1.03 -8.28
C LEU A 23 24.26 0.17 -7.53
N HIS A 24 24.49 -1.09 -7.93
CA HIS A 24 25.46 -1.98 -7.29
C HIS A 24 26.92 -1.53 -7.44
N GLN A 25 27.18 -0.55 -8.31
CA GLN A 25 28.51 0.05 -8.47
C GLN A 25 28.90 0.93 -7.27
N TYR A 26 27.95 1.36 -6.44
CA TYR A 26 28.22 2.27 -5.33
C TYR A 26 28.65 1.51 -4.07
N PRO A 27 29.64 2.04 -3.30
CA PRO A 27 30.12 1.42 -2.07
C PRO A 27 29.15 1.68 -0.91
N VAL A 28 27.92 1.18 -1.01
CA VAL A 28 26.84 1.45 -0.05
C VAL A 28 27.14 1.05 1.40
N SER A 29 28.17 0.23 1.59
CA SER A 29 28.64 -0.24 2.90
C SER A 29 29.43 0.84 3.64
N GLU A 30 30.02 1.76 2.89
CA GLU A 30 30.87 2.84 3.39
C GLU A 30 30.07 4.12 3.64
N TRP A 31 28.80 4.16 3.25
CA TRP A 31 27.93 5.32 3.44
C TRP A 31 27.46 5.50 4.90
N HIS A 32 27.50 4.43 5.71
CA HIS A 32 27.13 4.45 7.14
C HIS A 32 25.80 5.15 7.45
N LEU A 33 24.80 4.95 6.58
CA LEU A 33 23.50 5.61 6.71
C LEU A 33 22.62 4.89 7.73
N SER A 34 22.14 5.62 8.72
CA SER A 34 21.07 5.15 9.59
C SER A 34 19.71 5.23 8.90
N GLY A 35 18.69 4.60 9.50
CA GLY A 35 17.32 4.72 9.00
C GLY A 35 16.79 6.17 8.97
N LEU A 36 17.27 7.04 9.86
CA LEU A 36 16.93 8.47 9.84
C LEU A 36 17.61 9.21 8.70
N ASP A 37 18.86 8.89 8.40
CA ASP A 37 19.60 9.49 7.29
C ASP A 37 18.98 9.09 5.96
N LEU A 38 18.60 7.81 5.81
CA LEU A 38 17.91 7.29 4.64
C LEU A 38 16.62 8.09 4.34
N LEU A 39 15.83 8.39 5.38
CA LEU A 39 14.57 9.13 5.26
C LEU A 39 14.77 10.61 4.90
N GLN A 40 15.95 11.16 5.16
CA GLN A 40 16.28 12.58 4.94
C GLN A 40 17.22 12.79 3.75
N LEU A 41 17.53 11.73 2.99
CA LEU A 41 18.40 11.81 1.83
C LEU A 41 17.92 12.87 0.83
N THR A 42 18.85 13.69 0.39
CA THR A 42 18.65 14.68 -0.67
C THR A 42 19.58 14.41 -1.85
N CYS A 43 19.32 15.04 -3.01
CA CYS A 43 20.25 14.97 -4.14
C CYS A 43 21.66 15.44 -3.77
N GLN A 44 21.76 16.47 -2.92
CA GLN A 44 23.06 17.02 -2.46
C GLN A 44 23.82 16.03 -1.58
N ASP A 45 23.11 15.24 -0.77
CA ASP A 45 23.75 14.23 0.06
C ASP A 45 24.20 13.04 -0.80
N LEU A 46 23.41 12.66 -1.80
CA LEU A 46 23.80 11.66 -2.79
C LEU A 46 25.04 12.08 -3.60
N GLU A 47 25.18 13.37 -3.94
CA GLU A 47 26.40 13.90 -4.56
C GLU A 47 27.63 13.78 -3.65
N LYS A 48 27.48 14.01 -2.33
CA LYS A 48 28.57 13.80 -1.35
C LYS A 48 28.95 12.32 -1.21
N LEU A 49 28.00 11.42 -1.48
CA LEU A 49 28.19 9.97 -1.53
C LEU A 49 28.65 9.47 -2.92
N GLU A 50 29.13 10.39 -3.77
CA GLU A 50 29.67 10.14 -5.12
C GLU A 50 28.63 9.66 -6.16
N VAL A 51 27.34 9.81 -5.87
CA VAL A 51 26.24 9.52 -6.80
C VAL A 51 25.93 10.77 -7.63
N HIS A 52 26.71 11.03 -8.68
CA HIS A 52 26.52 12.23 -9.53
C HIS A 52 25.54 12.05 -10.70
N LYS A 53 25.19 10.80 -11.05
CA LYS A 53 24.27 10.54 -12.16
C LYS A 53 22.84 10.85 -11.71
N ILE A 54 22.19 11.85 -12.32
CA ILE A 54 20.81 12.26 -11.98
C ILE A 54 19.84 11.08 -11.98
N GLY A 55 19.85 10.23 -13.02
CA GLY A 55 18.98 9.06 -13.05
C GLY A 55 19.22 8.06 -11.91
N HIS A 56 20.44 7.97 -11.37
CA HIS A 56 20.72 7.13 -10.20
C HIS A 56 20.20 7.79 -8.91
N GLN A 57 20.31 9.11 -8.80
CA GLN A 57 19.75 9.86 -7.68
C GLN A 57 18.22 9.71 -7.64
N GLU A 58 17.56 9.86 -8.79
CA GLU A 58 16.11 9.69 -8.94
C GLU A 58 15.66 8.29 -8.53
N LEU A 59 16.35 7.24 -8.99
CA LEU A 59 16.04 5.85 -8.62
C LEU A 59 16.12 5.63 -7.10
N ILE A 60 17.17 6.13 -6.44
CA ILE A 60 17.33 5.98 -4.99
C ILE A 60 16.22 6.73 -4.25
N LEU A 61 15.98 8.00 -4.60
CA LEU A 61 14.97 8.83 -3.92
C LEU A 61 13.55 8.31 -4.14
N GLU A 62 13.22 7.83 -5.34
CA GLU A 62 11.94 7.20 -5.65
C GLU A 62 11.75 5.90 -4.84
N ALA A 63 12.80 5.09 -4.69
CA ALA A 63 12.76 3.90 -3.86
C ALA A 63 12.52 4.24 -2.38
N VAL A 64 13.14 5.30 -1.86
CA VAL A 64 12.92 5.79 -0.49
C VAL A 64 11.47 6.28 -0.32
N GLU A 65 10.93 7.04 -1.28
CA GLU A 65 9.54 7.49 -1.25
C GLU A 65 8.54 6.32 -1.25
N LYS A 66 8.79 5.31 -2.08
CA LYS A 66 7.98 4.08 -2.11
C LYS A 66 8.07 3.30 -0.80
N LEU A 67 9.27 3.20 -0.21
CA LEU A 67 9.45 2.58 1.10
C LEU A 67 8.65 3.31 2.19
N CYS A 68 8.68 4.65 2.20
CA CYS A 68 7.86 5.47 3.09
C CYS A 68 6.37 5.24 2.87
N SER A 69 5.91 5.21 1.62
CA SER A 69 4.51 4.97 1.28
C SER A 69 4.03 3.58 1.71
N LEU A 70 4.88 2.56 1.64
CA LEU A 70 4.55 1.21 2.15
C LEU A 70 4.49 1.17 3.68
N MET A 71 5.46 1.80 4.35
CA MET A 71 5.55 1.75 5.82
C MET A 71 4.54 2.66 6.53
N TYR A 72 4.24 3.82 5.95
CA TYR A 72 3.34 4.82 6.54
C TYR A 72 1.97 4.86 5.85
N GLY A 73 1.85 4.46 4.58
CA GLY A 73 0.57 4.40 3.86
C GLY A 73 -0.34 3.24 4.28
N ILE A 74 0.20 2.14 4.82
CA ILE A 74 -0.60 1.07 5.47
C ILE A 74 -1.28 1.59 6.77
N GLY A 75 -0.82 2.73 7.30
CA GLY A 75 -1.45 3.40 8.45
C GLY A 75 -2.78 4.09 8.15
N GLY A 76 -3.11 4.35 6.87
CA GLY A 76 -4.33 5.06 6.48
C GLY A 76 -5.56 4.16 6.36
N ASP A 77 -5.37 2.92 5.92
CA ASP A 77 -6.44 1.93 5.78
C ASP A 77 -5.87 0.53 6.01
N SER A 78 -5.49 0.26 7.25
CA SER A 78 -5.24 -1.12 7.67
C SER A 78 -6.48 -1.98 7.35
N LEU A 79 -6.30 -3.26 7.05
CA LEU A 79 -7.40 -4.22 6.85
C LEU A 79 -8.44 -4.13 7.99
N ARG A 80 -7.97 -3.83 9.20
CA ARG A 80 -8.81 -3.55 10.37
C ARG A 80 -9.64 -2.26 10.22
N GLY A 81 -9.04 -1.14 9.83
CA GLY A 81 -9.74 0.13 9.62
C GLY A 81 -10.77 0.06 8.48
N LEU A 82 -10.42 -0.64 7.40
CA LEU A 82 -11.35 -0.96 6.33
C LEU A 82 -12.52 -1.84 6.80
N THR A 83 -12.22 -2.86 7.61
CA THR A 83 -13.26 -3.72 8.22
C THR A 83 -14.15 -2.94 9.19
N GLU A 84 -13.60 -1.99 9.94
CA GLU A 84 -14.35 -1.12 10.85
C GLU A 84 -15.27 -0.16 10.09
N LYS A 85 -14.80 0.48 9.02
CA LYS A 85 -15.63 1.31 8.13
C LYS A 85 -16.75 0.49 7.49
N LEU A 86 -16.43 -0.70 6.97
CA LEU A 86 -17.43 -1.62 6.41
C LEU A 86 -18.47 -2.05 7.46
N ARG A 87 -18.03 -2.32 8.68
CA ARG A 87 -18.91 -2.67 9.81
C ARG A 87 -19.84 -1.51 10.15
N ALA A 88 -19.34 -0.28 10.20
CA ALA A 88 -20.17 0.90 10.46
C ALA A 88 -21.26 1.07 9.39
N VAL A 89 -20.89 0.98 8.11
CA VAL A 89 -21.86 1.03 6.99
C VAL A 89 -22.89 -0.09 7.08
N SER A 90 -22.46 -1.33 7.37
CA SER A 90 -23.34 -2.49 7.54
C SER A 90 -24.35 -2.29 8.68
N GLN A 91 -23.90 -1.76 9.82
CA GLN A 91 -24.77 -1.49 10.97
C GLN A 91 -25.78 -0.38 10.66
N THR A 92 -25.36 0.71 10.02
CA THR A 92 -26.27 1.79 9.59
C THR A 92 -27.33 1.27 8.62
N LEU A 93 -26.95 0.44 7.65
CA LEU A 93 -27.88 -0.22 6.74
C LEU A 93 -28.86 -1.13 7.48
N GLN A 94 -28.36 -1.95 8.40
CA GLN A 94 -29.20 -2.85 9.20
C GLN A 94 -30.23 -2.10 10.04
N VAL A 95 -29.83 -1.02 10.71
CA VAL A 95 -30.73 -0.15 11.49
C VAL A 95 -31.75 0.54 10.59
N GLY A 96 -31.32 1.03 9.42
CA GLY A 96 -32.20 1.67 8.44
C GLY A 96 -33.26 0.72 7.90
N ILE A 97 -32.87 -0.50 7.55
CA ILE A 97 -33.78 -1.57 7.13
C ILE A 97 -34.73 -1.92 8.29
N GLN A 98 -34.24 -2.29 9.47
CA GLN A 98 -35.11 -2.66 10.60
C GLN A 98 -36.10 -1.55 10.99
N SER A 99 -35.68 -0.28 10.95
CA SER A 99 -36.55 0.86 11.25
C SER A 99 -37.67 1.01 10.22
N ARG A 100 -37.36 0.83 8.93
CA ARG A 100 -38.38 0.83 7.85
C ARG A 100 -39.36 -0.33 7.97
N TRP A 101 -38.93 -1.47 8.51
CA TRP A 101 -39.76 -2.67 8.62
C TRP A 101 -40.71 -2.59 9.82
N ARG A 102 -40.28 -1.94 10.91
CA ARG A 102 -41.16 -1.60 12.05
C ARG A 102 -42.25 -0.60 11.69
N LEU A 103 -41.96 0.36 10.81
CA LEU A 103 -42.94 1.36 10.37
C LEU A 103 -43.98 0.82 9.37
N ASN A 104 -43.67 -0.27 8.64
CA ASN A 104 -44.52 -0.79 7.56
C ASN A 104 -45.28 -2.09 7.90
N GLY A 105 -45.27 -2.59 9.15
CA GLY A 105 -46.07 -3.77 9.54
C GLY A 105 -45.77 -5.00 8.67
N TYR A 106 -44.51 -5.43 8.63
CA TYR A 106 -44.01 -6.46 7.72
C TYR A 106 -44.68 -7.84 7.93
N ASP A 107 -45.38 -8.36 6.91
CA ASP A 107 -46.10 -9.66 6.93
C ASP A 107 -45.37 -10.81 6.20
N GLY A 108 -44.17 -10.55 5.67
CA GLY A 108 -43.31 -11.57 5.06
C GLY A 108 -43.74 -12.10 3.69
N ARG A 109 -44.80 -11.56 3.04
CA ARG A 109 -45.29 -12.10 1.75
C ARG A 109 -44.94 -11.30 0.50
N SER A 110 -44.52 -10.05 0.62
CA SER A 110 -44.15 -9.22 -0.52
C SER A 110 -42.68 -8.82 -0.47
N ALA A 111 -41.80 -9.69 -0.98
CA ALA A 111 -40.38 -9.39 -1.17
C ALA A 111 -40.19 -8.40 -2.33
N THR A 112 -40.68 -7.16 -2.21
CA THR A 112 -40.47 -6.14 -3.24
C THR A 112 -39.11 -5.48 -3.04
N LYS A 113 -38.14 -6.01 -3.77
CA LYS A 113 -36.92 -5.39 -4.32
C LYS A 113 -36.31 -4.28 -3.46
N LEU A 114 -35.20 -4.62 -2.79
CA LEU A 114 -34.25 -3.64 -2.28
C LEU A 114 -33.99 -2.56 -3.35
N PRO A 115 -34.14 -1.25 -3.04
CA PRO A 115 -33.97 -0.19 -4.01
C PRO A 115 -32.61 -0.29 -4.70
N ALA A 116 -32.60 -0.18 -6.03
CA ALA A 116 -31.39 -0.33 -6.84
C ALA A 116 -30.22 0.54 -6.33
N ALA A 117 -30.50 1.72 -5.77
CA ALA A 117 -29.51 2.60 -5.17
C ALA A 117 -28.72 1.97 -4.01
N VAL A 118 -29.37 1.12 -3.19
CA VAL A 118 -28.70 0.42 -2.07
C VAL A 118 -27.77 -0.66 -2.60
N LEU A 119 -28.21 -1.40 -3.62
CA LEU A 119 -27.38 -2.40 -4.29
C LEU A 119 -26.20 -1.75 -5.01
N GLN A 120 -26.41 -0.61 -5.67
CA GLN A 120 -25.35 0.15 -6.35
C GLN A 120 -24.33 0.72 -5.35
N LEU A 121 -24.76 1.17 -4.17
CA LEU A 121 -23.86 1.62 -3.12
C LEU A 121 -22.99 0.47 -2.60
N VAL A 122 -23.60 -0.70 -2.34
CA VAL A 122 -22.87 -1.91 -1.90
C VAL A 122 -21.92 -2.40 -3.00
N LEU A 123 -22.34 -2.42 -4.26
CA LEU A 123 -21.51 -2.78 -5.42
C LEU A 123 -20.34 -1.81 -5.62
N SER A 124 -20.56 -0.50 -5.51
CA SER A 124 -19.51 0.51 -5.62
C SER A 124 -18.46 0.36 -4.53
N GLN A 125 -18.88 0.08 -3.30
CA GLN A 125 -17.96 -0.19 -2.19
C GLN A 125 -17.17 -1.48 -2.45
N ILE A 126 -17.83 -2.59 -2.80
CA ILE A 126 -17.16 -3.87 -3.11
C ILE A 126 -16.20 -3.73 -4.31
N SER A 127 -16.59 -2.99 -5.34
CA SER A 127 -15.78 -2.75 -6.54
C SER A 127 -14.49 -1.98 -6.20
N GLY A 128 -14.59 -0.93 -5.37
CA GLY A 128 -13.41 -0.19 -4.90
C GLY A 128 -12.45 -1.06 -4.08
N TYR A 129 -12.96 -2.07 -3.35
CA TYR A 129 -12.13 -3.06 -2.66
C TYR A 129 -11.49 -4.09 -3.61
N THR A 130 -12.16 -4.46 -4.70
CA THR A 130 -11.58 -5.38 -5.71
C THR A 130 -10.51 -4.71 -6.55
N ASP A 131 -10.57 -3.39 -6.77
CA ASP A 131 -9.52 -2.65 -7.47
C ASP A 131 -8.21 -2.61 -6.66
N SER A 132 -8.31 -2.54 -5.34
CA SER A 132 -7.15 -2.71 -4.43
C SER A 132 -6.59 -4.15 -4.47
N LYS A 133 -7.44 -5.17 -4.64
CA LYS A 133 -7.00 -6.56 -4.87
C LYS A 133 -6.38 -6.77 -6.25
N ASN A 134 -6.79 -6.00 -7.26
CA ASN A 134 -6.17 -6.02 -8.58
C ASN A 134 -4.73 -5.53 -8.53
N ILE A 135 -4.40 -4.50 -7.73
CA ILE A 135 -3.00 -4.09 -7.52
C ILE A 135 -2.15 -5.21 -6.91
N PHE A 136 -2.64 -5.93 -5.90
CA PHE A 136 -1.89 -7.05 -5.32
C PHE A 136 -1.72 -8.23 -6.27
N ASN A 137 -2.74 -8.53 -7.08
CA ASN A 137 -2.63 -9.56 -8.12
C ASN A 137 -1.68 -9.13 -9.24
N HIS A 138 -1.71 -7.86 -9.65
CA HIS A 138 -0.83 -7.31 -10.68
C HIS A 138 0.64 -7.29 -10.21
N CYS A 139 0.90 -6.90 -8.95
CA CYS A 139 2.22 -6.99 -8.35
C CYS A 139 2.71 -8.45 -8.21
N ARG A 140 1.81 -9.40 -7.95
CA ARG A 140 2.14 -10.84 -7.91
C ARG A 140 2.46 -11.39 -9.29
N GLU A 141 1.65 -11.08 -10.30
CA GLU A 141 1.89 -11.47 -11.69
C GLU A 141 3.20 -10.89 -12.22
N LEU A 142 3.51 -9.62 -11.92
CA LEU A 142 4.81 -9.02 -12.26
C LEU A 142 5.97 -9.74 -11.57
N GLY A 143 5.82 -10.13 -10.30
CA GLY A 143 6.82 -10.93 -9.58
C GLY A 143 7.06 -12.32 -10.20
N ASP A 144 5.99 -13.01 -10.59
CA ASP A 144 6.05 -14.34 -11.22
C ASP A 144 6.62 -14.29 -12.65
N ILE A 145 6.35 -13.21 -13.40
CA ILE A 145 6.92 -12.97 -14.74
C ILE A 145 8.43 -12.74 -14.64
N VAL A 146 8.89 -11.94 -13.67
CA VAL A 146 10.32 -11.68 -13.44
C VAL A 146 11.05 -12.97 -13.05
N HIS A 147 10.47 -13.83 -12.21
CA HIS A 147 11.09 -15.09 -11.81
C HIS A 147 11.15 -16.15 -12.93
N LYS A 148 10.19 -16.13 -13.88
CA LYS A 148 10.24 -16.99 -15.07
C LYS A 148 11.23 -16.52 -16.13
N GLY A 149 11.64 -15.26 -16.13
CA GLY A 149 12.65 -14.72 -17.05
C GLY A 149 14.11 -15.02 -16.66
N THR A 150 14.36 -15.49 -15.44
CA THR A 150 15.72 -15.73 -14.91
C THR A 150 16.12 -17.21 -14.92
N THR A 151 15.29 -18.10 -15.48
CA THR A 151 15.61 -19.52 -15.66
C THR A 151 15.67 -19.87 -17.14
N HIS A 152 16.68 -19.34 -17.83
CA HIS A 152 17.27 -19.94 -19.03
C HIS A 152 18.69 -19.40 -19.27
#